data_AF-A0AAD3HFJ3-F1
#
_entry.id   AF-A0AAD3HFJ3-F1
#
_cell.length_a   1.000
_cell.length_b   1.000
_cell.length_c   1.000
_cell.angle_alpha   90.00
_cell.angle_beta   90.00
_cell.angle_gamma   90.00
#
_symmetry.space_group_name_H-M   'P 1'
#
loop_
_entity.id
_entity.type
_entity.pdbx_description
1 polymer ?
#
loop_
_entity_poly.entity_id
_entity_poly.type
_entity_poly.pdbx_seq_one_letter_code
_entity_poly.pdbx_strand_id
1 'polypeptide(L)'
;MSRDRWASSFQTGGKVDVNNPDQYRHVPLAPKTSDPEALNLDKAAEIFLTGLRNVRDGDLQAACLQIAQAFLLDGRSVNFVYKIPPGASAEVELPFVDSDILCTLIESDHTGLGSQVMKIILGQHLGHLAGGGQTVIAEAVKGIDLLFGVIEMDPCIECPECGIFRGYLTRAKLFYLRATFQMIMGNMNRANKDLSSSLKCDPSYTKARESRARLWASSNLKSDKKIHREYLRIIQEIHPDSELMEVSYAWLALTTLRDPTLGTLAEAKEFYKKSIQASIREREIYGDEKHKVPPSVVPLLKSEFEYLRNNPTANKTRQDWDKLAAKKSENGESFFHVPEVLDEDKKHLCLGCGKREQEDGSKLMKCGQCKSVSYCSQTCQVKDWKEHKSYCSRTCQMIDGKESYCNIAATKPERL
;
A
#
# COMPACT_ATOMS: atom_id res chain seq x y z
N MET A 1 -1.61 -17.11 -9.39
CA MET A 1 -0.47 -17.15 -8.44
C MET A 1 -0.85 -18.03 -7.27
N SER A 2 0.06 -18.86 -6.74
CA SER A 2 -0.22 -19.68 -5.55
C SER A 2 -0.30 -18.83 -4.27
N ARG A 3 -0.93 -19.37 -3.23
CA ARG A 3 -0.98 -18.79 -1.88
C ARG A 3 0.40 -18.42 -1.37
N ASP A 4 1.37 -19.29 -1.61
CA ASP A 4 2.76 -19.12 -1.15
C ASP A 4 3.45 -17.94 -1.85
N ARG A 5 3.16 -17.69 -3.14
CA ARG A 5 3.69 -16.50 -3.84
C ARG A 5 3.15 -15.19 -3.30
N TRP A 6 1.88 -15.16 -2.86
CA TRP A 6 1.32 -13.98 -2.20
C TRP A 6 1.92 -13.80 -0.81
N ALA A 7 2.01 -14.86 -0.02
CA ALA A 7 2.63 -14.83 1.29
C ALA A 7 4.09 -14.35 1.24
N SER A 8 4.91 -14.87 0.31
CA SER A 8 6.30 -14.42 0.13
C SER A 8 6.43 -12.95 -0.30
N SER A 9 5.41 -12.38 -0.95
CA SER A 9 5.41 -10.94 -1.30
C SER A 9 5.10 -10.01 -0.13
N PHE A 10 4.60 -10.57 0.99
CA PHE A 10 4.32 -9.85 2.23
C PHE A 10 5.28 -10.19 3.38
N GLN A 11 6.18 -11.17 3.18
CA GLN A 11 7.25 -11.47 4.12
C GLN A 11 8.32 -10.38 4.01
N THR A 12 8.35 -9.47 4.98
CA THR A 12 9.55 -8.67 5.25
C THR A 12 10.51 -9.53 6.07
N GLY A 13 11.65 -9.89 5.49
CA GLY A 13 12.74 -10.61 6.17
C GLY A 13 13.08 -11.97 5.56
N GLY A 14 14.34 -12.14 5.13
CA GLY A 14 14.92 -13.45 4.86
C GLY A 14 15.19 -14.22 6.16
N LYS A 15 15.83 -15.40 6.07
CA LYS A 15 16.39 -16.05 7.28
C LYS A 15 17.34 -15.06 7.95
N VAL A 16 16.97 -14.58 9.13
CA VAL A 16 17.79 -13.63 9.88
C VAL A 16 19.04 -14.34 10.37
N ASP A 17 20.19 -13.84 9.94
CA ASP A 17 21.47 -14.24 10.49
C ASP A 17 21.76 -13.40 11.74
N VAL A 18 21.33 -13.94 12.87
CA VAL A 18 21.57 -13.37 14.20
C VAL A 18 23.06 -13.19 14.52
N ASN A 19 23.97 -13.81 13.77
CA ASN A 19 25.42 -13.64 13.95
C ASN A 19 25.97 -12.40 13.23
N ASN A 20 25.15 -11.68 12.45
CA ASN A 20 25.55 -10.44 11.78
C ASN A 20 24.51 -9.32 12.03
N PRO A 21 24.39 -8.81 13.28
CA PRO A 21 23.37 -7.83 13.63
C PRO A 21 23.55 -6.48 12.90
N ASP A 22 24.77 -6.16 12.47
CA ASP A 22 25.07 -4.91 11.76
C ASP A 22 24.37 -4.84 10.39
N GLN A 23 24.07 -5.98 9.78
CA GLN A 23 23.28 -6.07 8.55
C GLN A 23 21.82 -5.58 8.72
N TYR A 24 21.32 -5.57 9.96
CA TYR A 24 19.94 -5.19 10.29
C TYR A 24 19.85 -3.80 10.92
N ARG A 25 20.97 -3.11 11.07
CA ARG A 25 20.96 -1.69 11.42
C ARG A 25 20.42 -0.90 10.24
N HIS A 26 19.42 -0.08 10.51
CA HIS A 26 18.87 0.82 9.51
C HIS A 26 19.94 1.81 9.02
N VAL A 27 20.15 1.84 7.71
CA VAL A 27 21.03 2.83 7.07
C VAL A 27 20.15 3.96 6.54
N PRO A 28 20.35 5.21 6.99
CA PRO A 28 19.54 6.34 6.53
C PRO A 28 19.51 6.46 5.00
N LEU A 29 18.31 6.60 4.46
CA LEU A 29 18.05 6.71 3.03
C LEU A 29 18.00 8.17 2.55
N ALA A 30 17.80 9.13 3.46
CA ALA A 30 17.80 10.55 3.15
C ALA A 30 19.01 11.05 2.32
N PRO A 31 20.25 10.55 2.51
CA PRO A 31 21.38 10.94 1.66
C PRO A 31 21.30 10.39 0.21
N LYS A 32 20.46 9.38 -0.02
CA LYS A 32 20.36 8.66 -1.31
C LYS A 32 19.16 9.05 -2.15
N THR A 33 18.08 9.53 -1.53
CA THR A 33 16.82 9.84 -2.20
C THR A 33 16.00 10.88 -1.45
N SER A 34 15.14 11.58 -2.18
CA SER A 34 14.11 12.49 -1.63
C SER A 34 12.71 11.86 -1.62
N ASP A 35 12.58 10.57 -1.93
CA ASP A 35 11.29 9.86 -1.88
C ASP A 35 10.67 9.93 -0.46
N PRO A 36 9.48 10.52 -0.29
CA PRO A 36 8.82 10.59 1.00
C PRO A 36 8.59 9.22 1.65
N GLU A 37 8.36 8.16 0.87
CA GLU A 37 8.21 6.81 1.43
C GLU A 37 9.54 6.27 2.00
N ALA A 38 10.67 6.60 1.37
CA ALA A 38 11.99 6.24 1.90
C ALA A 38 12.31 7.01 3.19
N LEU A 39 11.96 8.31 3.25
CA LEU A 39 12.13 9.12 4.46
C LEU A 39 11.20 8.67 5.60
N ASN A 40 10.00 8.19 5.27
CA ASN A 40 9.12 7.57 6.26
C ASN A 40 9.72 6.30 6.85
N LEU A 41 10.46 5.51 6.06
CA LEU A 41 11.18 4.35 6.56
C LEU A 41 12.30 4.75 7.54
N ASP A 42 13.08 5.80 7.24
CA ASP A 42 14.09 6.34 8.17
C ASP A 42 13.47 6.68 9.53
N LYS A 43 12.37 7.43 9.51
CA LYS A 43 11.65 7.83 10.72
C LYS A 43 11.00 6.65 11.44
N ALA A 44 10.42 5.71 10.70
CA ALA A 44 9.79 4.51 11.27
C ALA A 44 10.83 3.62 11.96
N ALA A 45 12.02 3.45 11.37
CA ALA A 45 13.11 2.68 11.97
C ALA A 45 13.58 3.31 13.30
N GLU A 46 13.69 4.63 13.38
CA GLU A 46 14.01 5.33 14.63
C GLU A 46 12.96 5.07 15.71
N ILE A 47 11.67 5.26 15.38
CA ILE A 47 10.55 5.02 16.32
C ILE A 47 10.53 3.56 16.78
N PHE A 48 10.78 2.62 15.87
CA PHE A 48 10.82 1.19 16.18
C PHE A 48 11.92 0.86 17.19
N LEU A 49 13.13 1.40 16.98
CA LEU A 49 14.26 1.23 17.91
C LEU A 49 13.97 1.84 19.28
N THR A 50 13.30 3.00 19.36
CA THR A 50 12.83 3.55 20.64
C THR A 50 11.84 2.59 21.32
N GLY A 51 10.92 2.02 20.54
CA GLY A 51 9.96 1.04 21.05
C GLY A 51 10.64 -0.19 21.67
N LEU A 52 11.67 -0.73 21.00
CA LEU A 52 12.45 -1.87 21.53
C LEU A 52 13.27 -1.52 22.76
N ARG A 53 13.74 -0.27 22.90
CA ARG A 53 14.37 0.21 24.15
C ARG A 53 13.37 0.21 25.30
N ASN A 54 12.16 0.72 25.08
CA ASN A 54 11.10 0.73 26.08
C ASN A 54 10.70 -0.69 26.53
N VAL A 55 10.71 -1.68 25.63
CA VAL A 55 10.50 -3.09 26.02
C VAL A 55 11.52 -3.52 27.08
N ARG A 56 12.80 -3.16 26.87
CA ARG A 56 13.92 -3.54 27.74
C ARG A 56 13.91 -2.78 29.06
N ASP A 57 13.45 -1.54 29.02
CA ASP A 57 13.29 -0.69 30.20
C ASP A 57 12.03 -1.08 31.01
N GLY A 58 11.20 -2.00 30.50
CA GLY A 58 9.98 -2.49 31.15
C GLY A 58 8.75 -1.61 30.92
N ASP A 59 8.86 -0.53 30.13
CA ASP A 59 7.73 0.33 29.74
C ASP A 59 6.99 -0.27 28.54
N LEU A 60 6.23 -1.34 28.82
CA LEU A 60 5.49 -2.09 27.80
C LEU A 60 4.42 -1.24 27.11
N GLN A 61 3.83 -0.27 27.80
CA GLN A 61 2.79 0.59 27.24
C GLN A 61 3.38 1.54 26.19
N ALA A 62 4.48 2.24 26.52
CA ALA A 62 5.16 3.11 25.56
C ALA A 62 5.76 2.30 24.41
N ALA A 63 6.32 1.13 24.69
CA ALA A 63 6.83 0.22 23.67
C ALA A 63 5.75 -0.18 22.66
N CYS A 64 4.58 -0.62 23.15
CA CYS A 64 3.47 -1.05 22.31
C CYS A 64 3.01 0.07 21.36
N LEU A 65 2.86 1.30 21.89
CA LEU A 65 2.46 2.45 21.06
C LEU A 65 3.51 2.83 20.02
N GLN A 66 4.79 2.82 20.37
CA GLN A 66 5.87 3.20 19.46
C GLN A 66 6.07 2.16 18.35
N ILE A 67 6.08 0.87 18.67
CA ILE A 67 6.20 -0.20 17.66
C ILE A 67 4.99 -0.16 16.72
N ALA A 68 3.79 0.07 17.25
CA ALA A 68 2.58 0.24 16.44
C ALA A 68 2.69 1.46 15.51
N GLN A 69 3.17 2.59 16.02
CA GLN A 69 3.37 3.81 15.24
C GLN A 69 4.40 3.60 14.12
N ALA A 70 5.52 2.96 14.41
CA ALA A 70 6.57 2.65 13.43
C ALA A 70 6.00 1.79 12.29
N PHE A 71 5.29 0.72 12.65
CA PHE A 71 4.65 -0.18 11.69
C PHE A 71 3.62 0.54 10.79
N LEU A 72 2.76 1.37 11.40
CA LEU A 72 1.74 2.12 10.68
C LEU A 72 2.34 3.14 9.72
N LEU A 73 3.43 3.80 10.12
CA LEU A 73 4.19 4.72 9.28
C LEU A 73 4.84 3.97 8.11
N ASP A 74 5.69 2.99 8.39
CA ASP A 74 6.29 2.10 7.39
C ASP A 74 6.57 0.72 7.97
N GLY A 75 5.83 -0.29 7.51
CA GLY A 75 5.95 -1.66 8.00
C GLY A 75 7.30 -2.32 7.72
N ARG A 76 8.11 -1.76 6.80
CA ARG A 76 9.47 -2.26 6.52
C ARG A 76 10.43 -2.00 7.69
N SER A 77 10.08 -1.10 8.62
CA SER A 77 10.86 -0.84 9.84
C SER A 77 10.86 -1.98 10.85
N VAL A 78 9.92 -2.92 10.75
CA VAL A 78 9.77 -4.02 11.71
C VAL A 78 10.67 -5.18 11.32
N ASN A 79 11.79 -5.30 12.03
CA ASN A 79 12.72 -6.42 11.93
C ASN A 79 12.23 -7.59 12.80
N PHE A 80 11.33 -8.41 12.25
CA PHE A 80 10.79 -9.57 12.96
C PHE A 80 11.69 -10.81 12.83
N VAL A 81 11.88 -11.51 13.95
CA VAL A 81 12.41 -12.88 13.96
C VAL A 81 11.44 -13.81 14.67
N TYR A 82 11.42 -15.09 14.30
CA TYR A 82 10.55 -16.04 15.00
C TYR A 82 10.90 -16.14 16.49
N LYS A 83 12.20 -16.25 16.78
CA LYS A 83 12.76 -16.35 18.13
C LYS A 83 14.16 -15.78 18.15
N ILE A 84 14.47 -14.94 19.14
CA ILE A 84 15.84 -14.52 19.43
C ILE A 84 16.57 -15.68 20.14
N PRO A 85 17.82 -16.02 19.77
CA PRO A 85 18.58 -17.07 20.45
C PRO A 85 18.74 -16.77 21.95
N PRO A 86 18.55 -17.76 22.83
CA PRO A 86 18.79 -17.57 24.26
C PRO A 86 20.23 -17.13 24.53
N GLY A 87 20.42 -16.06 25.31
CA GLY A 87 21.74 -15.54 25.66
C GLY A 87 22.43 -14.74 24.54
N ALA A 88 21.68 -14.26 23.53
CA ALA A 88 22.18 -13.31 22.57
C ALA A 88 22.68 -12.02 23.25
N SER A 89 23.70 -11.37 22.68
CA SER A 89 24.21 -10.11 23.23
C SER A 89 23.17 -9.00 23.05
N ALA A 90 23.22 -7.96 23.89
CA ALA A 90 22.32 -6.81 23.77
C ALA A 90 22.36 -6.14 22.38
N GLU A 91 23.51 -6.21 21.70
CA GLU A 91 23.71 -5.72 20.32
C GLU A 91 22.95 -6.56 19.29
N VAL A 92 22.92 -7.89 19.47
CA VAL A 92 22.17 -8.81 18.61
C VAL A 92 20.68 -8.68 18.85
N GLU A 93 20.26 -8.48 20.10
CA GLU A 93 18.84 -8.40 20.42
C GLU A 93 18.21 -7.05 20.02
N LEU A 94 18.97 -5.94 20.02
CA LEU A 94 18.43 -4.58 19.92
C LEU A 94 17.63 -4.29 18.65
N PRO A 95 18.02 -4.76 17.46
CA PRO A 95 17.30 -4.41 16.25
C PRO A 95 16.07 -5.28 16.01
N PHE A 96 15.80 -6.33 16.81
CA PHE A 96 14.75 -7.29 16.50
C PHE A 96 13.58 -7.27 17.48
N VAL A 97 12.40 -7.59 16.95
CA VAL A 97 11.25 -8.02 17.74
C VAL A 97 10.98 -9.50 17.43
N ASP A 98 10.69 -10.29 18.45
CA ASP A 98 10.30 -11.70 18.25
C ASP A 98 8.87 -11.99 18.68
N SER A 99 8.46 -13.24 18.48
CA SER A 99 7.09 -13.66 18.79
C SER A 99 6.76 -13.52 20.29
N ASP A 100 7.71 -13.74 21.19
CA ASP A 100 7.50 -13.60 22.64
C ASP A 100 7.31 -12.14 23.03
N ILE A 101 8.13 -11.23 22.49
CA ILE A 101 8.00 -9.80 22.75
C ILE A 101 6.64 -9.31 22.25
N LEU A 102 6.23 -9.68 21.04
CA LEU A 102 4.93 -9.28 20.50
C LEU A 102 3.76 -9.83 21.35
N CYS A 103 3.82 -11.08 21.78
CA CYS A 103 2.81 -11.65 22.68
C CYS A 103 2.75 -10.91 24.01
N THR A 104 3.91 -10.62 24.62
CA THR A 104 4.00 -9.86 25.88
C THR A 104 3.37 -8.48 25.76
N LEU A 105 3.62 -7.78 24.64
CA LEU A 105 3.03 -6.47 24.36
C LEU A 105 1.52 -6.53 24.11
N ILE A 106 1.03 -7.63 23.53
CA ILE A 106 -0.41 -7.83 23.34
C ILE A 106 -1.10 -8.14 24.67
N GLU A 107 -0.47 -8.95 25.51
CA GLU A 107 -1.01 -9.36 26.81
C GLU A 107 -1.05 -8.20 27.82
N SER A 108 -0.11 -7.27 27.74
CA SER A 108 -0.06 -6.11 28.65
C SER A 108 -1.25 -5.15 28.47
N ASP A 109 -1.84 -5.08 27.27
CA ASP A 109 -3.06 -4.31 26.99
C ASP A 109 -3.88 -4.94 25.85
N HIS A 110 -4.56 -6.05 26.12
CA HIS A 110 -5.28 -6.84 25.10
C HIS A 110 -6.31 -6.08 24.24
N THR A 111 -6.88 -4.99 24.77
CA THR A 111 -7.90 -4.14 24.12
C THR A 111 -7.33 -2.87 23.50
N GLY A 112 -6.11 -2.48 23.88
CA GLY A 112 -5.45 -1.28 23.38
C GLY A 112 -5.29 -1.24 21.87
N LEU A 113 -5.27 -0.02 21.33
CA LEU A 113 -5.05 0.21 19.90
C LEU A 113 -3.68 -0.31 19.46
N GLY A 114 -2.65 -0.12 20.29
CA GLY A 114 -1.31 -0.66 20.04
C GLY A 114 -1.33 -2.18 19.89
N SER A 115 -2.02 -2.88 20.78
CA SER A 115 -2.12 -4.35 20.75
C SER A 115 -2.92 -4.88 19.57
N GLN A 116 -3.97 -4.16 19.12
CA GLN A 116 -4.63 -4.54 17.86
C GLN A 116 -3.68 -4.40 16.67
N VAL A 117 -2.81 -3.38 16.67
CA VAL A 117 -1.76 -3.25 15.64
C VAL A 117 -0.69 -4.34 15.77
N MET A 118 -0.29 -4.74 16.99
CA MET A 118 0.63 -5.87 17.20
C MET A 118 0.08 -7.18 16.63
N LYS A 119 -1.23 -7.44 16.77
CA LYS A 119 -1.87 -8.61 16.14
C LYS A 119 -1.76 -8.57 14.61
N ILE A 120 -1.83 -7.38 14.01
CA ILE A 120 -1.61 -7.20 12.56
C ILE A 120 -0.16 -7.53 12.20
N ILE A 121 0.81 -7.05 12.97
CA ILE A 121 2.24 -7.37 12.77
C ILE A 121 2.45 -8.89 12.83
N LEU A 122 1.95 -9.56 13.89
CA LEU A 122 2.00 -11.01 13.99
C LEU A 122 1.34 -11.71 12.80
N GLY A 123 0.18 -11.24 12.35
CA GLY A 123 -0.52 -11.78 11.19
C GLY A 123 0.32 -11.72 9.92
N GLN A 124 1.05 -10.62 9.69
CA GLN A 124 1.90 -10.47 8.50
C GLN A 124 3.09 -11.42 8.52
N HIS A 125 3.73 -11.59 9.68
CA HIS A 125 4.94 -12.39 9.79
C HIS A 125 4.65 -13.89 10.00
N LEU A 126 3.59 -14.27 10.71
CA LEU A 126 3.31 -15.67 11.06
C LEU A 126 2.11 -16.25 10.31
N GLY A 127 1.33 -15.44 9.60
CA GLY A 127 0.11 -15.88 8.93
C GLY A 127 0.29 -16.96 7.87
N HIS A 128 1.51 -17.12 7.35
CA HIS A 128 1.85 -18.11 6.34
C HIS A 128 2.25 -19.48 6.91
N LEU A 129 2.45 -19.60 8.23
CA LEU A 129 2.91 -20.84 8.86
C LEU A 129 1.83 -21.93 8.82
N ALA A 130 2.24 -23.15 8.45
CA ALA A 130 1.37 -24.32 8.48
C ALA A 130 0.97 -24.67 9.92
N GLY A 131 -0.29 -25.06 10.13
CA GLY A 131 -0.78 -25.55 11.44
C GLY A 131 -1.19 -24.46 12.45
N GLY A 132 -1.04 -23.17 12.12
CA GLY A 132 -1.46 -22.08 13.03
C GLY A 132 -1.63 -20.69 12.39
N GLY A 133 -1.03 -20.43 11.22
CA GLY A 133 -1.04 -19.10 10.60
C GLY A 133 -2.45 -18.56 10.28
N GLN A 134 -3.41 -19.42 9.94
CA GLN A 134 -4.80 -18.99 9.72
C GLN A 134 -5.44 -18.40 10.98
N THR A 135 -5.14 -18.95 12.15
CA THR A 135 -5.64 -18.42 13.43
C THR A 135 -5.04 -17.05 13.71
N VAL A 136 -3.73 -16.87 13.47
CA VAL A 136 -3.06 -15.58 13.63
C VAL A 136 -3.67 -14.53 12.68
N ILE A 137 -3.93 -14.90 11.42
CA ILE A 137 -4.61 -14.01 10.47
C ILE A 137 -6.03 -13.67 10.95
N ALA A 138 -6.79 -14.63 11.49
CA ALA A 138 -8.14 -14.38 11.98
C ALA A 138 -8.13 -13.37 13.14
N GLU A 139 -7.19 -13.48 14.07
CA GLU A 139 -7.02 -12.51 15.16
C GLU A 139 -6.56 -11.13 14.65
N ALA A 140 -5.67 -11.08 13.66
CA ALA A 140 -5.29 -9.83 13.01
C ALA A 140 -6.49 -9.13 12.33
N VAL A 141 -7.34 -9.89 11.63
CA VAL A 141 -8.56 -9.35 11.00
C VAL A 141 -9.56 -8.85 12.04
N LYS A 142 -9.76 -9.57 13.15
CA LYS A 142 -10.58 -9.08 14.27
C LYS A 142 -10.03 -7.77 14.85
N GLY A 143 -8.70 -7.68 15.01
CA GLY A 143 -8.02 -6.44 15.42
C GLY A 143 -8.30 -5.29 14.47
N ILE A 144 -8.24 -5.52 13.16
CA ILE A 144 -8.59 -4.51 12.15
C ILE A 144 -10.06 -4.07 12.26
N ASP A 145 -10.98 -5.01 12.44
CA ASP A 145 -12.42 -4.70 12.56
C ASP A 145 -12.71 -3.88 13.83
N LEU A 146 -12.02 -4.16 14.94
CA LEU A 146 -12.06 -3.33 16.16
C LEU A 146 -11.52 -1.92 15.89
N LEU A 147 -10.38 -1.80 15.22
CA LEU A 147 -9.80 -0.49 14.86
C LEU A 147 -10.74 0.31 13.96
N PHE A 148 -11.44 -0.31 13.01
CA PHE A 148 -12.49 0.36 12.23
C PHE A 148 -13.58 0.93 13.15
N GLY A 149 -14.10 0.12 14.07
CA GLY A 149 -15.11 0.57 15.04
C GLY A 149 -14.64 1.75 15.88
N VAL A 150 -13.39 1.73 16.34
CA VAL A 150 -12.82 2.84 17.12
C VAL A 150 -12.72 4.12 16.27
N ILE A 151 -12.25 4.05 15.01
CA ILE A 151 -12.20 5.24 14.13
C ILE A 151 -13.61 5.73 13.75
N GLU A 152 -14.61 4.84 13.68
CA GLU A 152 -16.02 5.25 13.52
C GLU A 152 -16.55 6.02 14.73
N MET A 153 -16.13 5.63 15.94
CA MET A 153 -16.49 6.34 17.17
C MET A 153 -15.71 7.65 17.36
N ASP A 154 -14.42 7.65 17.04
CA ASP A 154 -13.54 8.83 17.12
C ASP A 154 -12.75 9.03 15.81
N PRO A 155 -13.32 9.80 14.85
CA PRO A 155 -12.64 10.23 13.64
C PRO A 155 -11.31 10.94 13.81
N CYS A 156 -11.07 11.63 14.94
CA CYS A 156 -9.87 12.47 15.08
C CYS A 156 -8.61 11.63 15.33
N ILE A 157 -8.73 10.32 15.49
CA ILE A 157 -7.63 9.34 15.41
C ILE A 157 -6.86 9.44 14.08
N GLU A 158 -7.54 9.74 12.97
CA GLU A 158 -6.89 9.88 11.66
C GLU A 158 -6.21 11.26 11.48
N CYS A 159 -6.31 12.15 12.47
CA CYS A 159 -5.72 13.49 12.39
C CYS A 159 -4.19 13.42 12.55
N PRO A 160 -3.40 13.97 11.60
CA PRO A 160 -1.95 14.00 11.73
C PRO A 160 -1.42 14.78 12.93
N GLU A 161 -2.16 15.80 13.37
CA GLU A 161 -1.72 16.72 14.43
C GLU A 161 -2.05 16.21 15.83
N CYS A 162 -3.24 15.64 16.02
CA CYS A 162 -3.77 15.28 17.35
C CYS A 162 -4.21 13.81 17.46
N GLY A 163 -4.19 13.04 16.37
CA GLY A 163 -4.59 11.64 16.38
C GLY A 163 -3.54 10.76 17.04
N ILE A 164 -4.01 9.70 17.70
CA ILE A 164 -3.12 8.63 18.16
C ILE A 164 -2.34 8.05 16.96
N PHE A 165 -1.09 7.67 17.19
CA PHE A 165 -0.15 7.30 16.12
C PHE A 165 0.08 8.41 15.07
N ARG A 166 -0.16 9.69 15.42
CA ARG A 166 0.07 10.85 14.55
C ARG A 166 -0.67 10.75 13.21
N GLY A 167 -1.88 10.20 13.22
CA GLY A 167 -2.73 10.03 12.05
C GLY A 167 -2.29 8.93 11.08
N TYR A 168 -1.30 8.09 11.42
CA TYR A 168 -0.86 6.99 10.55
C TYR A 168 -1.86 5.82 10.53
N LEU A 169 -2.73 5.72 11.56
CA LEU A 169 -3.83 4.77 11.59
C LEU A 169 -5.00 5.31 10.78
N THR A 170 -5.07 4.95 9.49
CA THR A 170 -6.15 5.38 8.60
C THR A 170 -7.02 4.23 8.13
N ARG A 171 -8.28 4.52 7.80
CA ARG A 171 -9.18 3.57 7.14
C ARG A 171 -8.60 3.02 5.85
N ALA A 172 -7.94 3.87 5.07
CA ALA A 172 -7.27 3.46 3.83
C ALA A 172 -6.21 2.38 4.09
N LYS A 173 -5.37 2.57 5.12
CA LYS A 173 -4.36 1.61 5.58
C LYS A 173 -5.00 0.32 6.12
N LEU A 174 -6.05 0.42 6.93
CA LEU A 174 -6.76 -0.75 7.48
C LEU A 174 -7.41 -1.61 6.39
N PHE A 175 -8.07 -1.00 5.40
CA PHE A 175 -8.60 -1.74 4.26
C PHE A 175 -7.49 -2.42 3.46
N TYR A 176 -6.36 -1.73 3.24
CA TYR A 176 -5.21 -2.33 2.56
C TYR A 176 -4.66 -3.54 3.34
N LEU A 177 -4.41 -3.39 4.64
CA LEU A 177 -3.92 -4.47 5.51
C LEU A 177 -4.91 -5.65 5.56
N ARG A 178 -6.21 -5.40 5.66
CA ARG A 178 -7.20 -6.49 5.60
C ARG A 178 -7.18 -7.19 4.25
N ALA A 179 -7.03 -6.45 3.16
CA ALA A 179 -6.95 -7.03 1.83
C ALA A 179 -5.74 -7.98 1.68
N THR A 180 -4.57 -7.65 2.26
CA THR A 180 -3.40 -8.53 2.19
C THR A 180 -3.68 -9.87 2.87
N PHE A 181 -4.31 -9.84 4.04
CA PHE A 181 -4.76 -11.06 4.73
C PHE A 181 -5.81 -11.84 3.93
N GLN A 182 -6.78 -11.15 3.33
CA GLN A 182 -7.76 -11.82 2.48
C GLN A 182 -7.09 -12.51 1.27
N MET A 183 -6.06 -11.90 0.66
CA MET A 183 -5.30 -12.54 -0.43
C MET A 183 -4.52 -13.77 0.06
N ILE A 184 -3.89 -13.70 1.23
CA ILE A 184 -3.20 -14.85 1.85
C ILE A 184 -4.19 -15.99 2.16
N MET A 185 -5.41 -15.66 2.59
CA MET A 185 -6.49 -16.63 2.82
C MET A 185 -7.13 -17.16 1.52
N GLY A 186 -6.77 -16.63 0.36
CA GLY A 186 -7.37 -17.00 -0.93
C GLY A 186 -8.73 -16.33 -1.23
N ASN A 187 -9.18 -15.41 -0.39
CA ASN A 187 -10.45 -14.69 -0.51
C ASN A 187 -10.35 -13.49 -1.48
N MET A 188 -10.01 -13.76 -2.74
CA MET A 188 -9.72 -12.74 -3.77
C MET A 188 -10.84 -11.70 -3.96
N ASN A 189 -12.11 -12.13 -3.89
CA ASN A 189 -13.24 -11.21 -4.00
C ASN A 189 -13.34 -10.23 -2.83
N ARG A 190 -13.04 -10.68 -1.60
CA ARG A 190 -13.03 -9.80 -0.42
C ARG A 190 -11.84 -8.85 -0.48
N ALA A 191 -10.66 -9.37 -0.83
CA ALA A 191 -9.47 -8.55 -1.05
C ALA A 191 -9.71 -7.43 -2.07
N ASN A 192 -10.33 -7.75 -3.22
CA ASN A 192 -10.64 -6.74 -4.23
C ASN A 192 -11.61 -5.64 -3.72
N LYS A 193 -12.59 -6.02 -2.90
CA LYS A 193 -13.52 -5.06 -2.26
C LYS A 193 -12.80 -4.16 -1.27
N ASP A 194 -11.94 -4.73 -0.44
CA ASP A 194 -11.14 -3.99 0.52
C ASP A 194 -10.17 -3.02 -0.17
N LEU A 195 -9.42 -3.46 -1.19
CA LEU A 195 -8.54 -2.57 -1.98
C LEU A 195 -9.32 -1.44 -2.67
N SER A 196 -10.53 -1.73 -3.15
CA SER A 196 -11.39 -0.71 -3.73
C SER A 196 -11.89 0.29 -2.68
N SER A 197 -12.16 -0.16 -1.46
CA SER A 197 -12.59 0.69 -0.34
C SER A 197 -11.43 1.54 0.19
N SER A 198 -10.22 0.98 0.23
CA SER A 198 -8.98 1.70 0.53
C SER A 198 -8.81 2.90 -0.41
N LEU A 199 -8.97 2.69 -1.73
CA LEU A 199 -8.85 3.73 -2.74
C LEU A 199 -10.03 4.71 -2.78
N LYS A 200 -11.15 4.39 -2.14
CA LYS A 200 -12.23 5.37 -1.91
C LYS A 200 -11.90 6.29 -0.74
N CYS A 201 -11.22 5.77 0.28
CA CYS A 201 -10.75 6.57 1.42
C CYS A 201 -9.59 7.48 0.99
N ASP A 202 -8.61 6.92 0.29
CA ASP A 202 -7.45 7.63 -0.23
C ASP A 202 -7.21 7.25 -1.71
N PRO A 203 -7.71 8.07 -2.64
CA PRO A 203 -7.50 7.84 -4.06
C PRO A 203 -6.04 7.86 -4.50
N SER A 204 -5.11 8.45 -3.73
CA SER A 204 -3.66 8.48 -3.98
C SER A 204 -2.90 7.31 -3.38
N TYR A 205 -3.57 6.37 -2.69
CA TYR A 205 -2.87 5.27 -2.04
C TYR A 205 -2.34 4.23 -3.04
N THR A 206 -1.11 4.45 -3.51
CA THR A 206 -0.49 3.71 -4.62
C THR A 206 -0.26 2.24 -4.31
N LYS A 207 0.08 1.87 -3.07
CA LYS A 207 0.23 0.45 -2.65
C LYS A 207 -1.09 -0.33 -2.81
N ALA A 208 -2.22 0.26 -2.44
CA ALA A 208 -3.53 -0.33 -2.64
C ALA A 208 -3.89 -0.42 -4.14
N ARG A 209 -3.54 0.60 -4.92
CA ARG A 209 -3.76 0.61 -6.38
C ARG A 209 -2.99 -0.49 -7.08
N GLU A 210 -1.70 -0.60 -6.77
CA GLU A 210 -0.81 -1.61 -7.31
C GLU A 210 -1.30 -3.02 -6.98
N SER A 211 -1.60 -3.28 -5.70
CA SER A 211 -2.07 -4.59 -5.24
C SER A 211 -3.38 -4.98 -5.92
N ARG A 212 -4.28 -4.01 -6.18
CA ARG A 212 -5.55 -4.24 -6.89
C ARG A 212 -5.34 -4.55 -8.36
N ALA A 213 -4.48 -3.80 -9.05
CA ALA A 213 -4.15 -4.04 -10.45
C ALA A 213 -3.49 -5.42 -10.63
N ARG A 214 -2.56 -5.78 -9.74
CA ARG A 214 -1.93 -7.10 -9.69
C ARG A 214 -2.94 -8.22 -9.43
N LEU A 215 -3.89 -8.01 -8.51
CA LEU A 215 -4.97 -8.95 -8.24
C LEU A 215 -5.86 -9.14 -9.48
N TRP A 216 -6.21 -8.05 -10.17
CA TRP A 216 -6.99 -8.13 -11.41
C TRP A 216 -6.28 -8.92 -12.49
N ALA A 217 -4.99 -8.69 -12.70
CA ALA A 217 -4.19 -9.41 -13.68
C ALA A 217 -4.08 -10.90 -13.34
N SER A 218 -3.75 -11.22 -12.07
CA SER A 218 -3.54 -12.61 -11.63
C SER A 218 -4.82 -13.45 -11.55
N SER A 219 -5.99 -12.79 -11.43
CA SER A 219 -7.30 -13.43 -11.34
C SER A 219 -8.16 -13.22 -12.60
N ASN A 220 -7.59 -12.64 -13.67
CA ASN A 220 -8.27 -12.31 -14.92
C ASN A 220 -9.59 -11.54 -14.74
N LEU A 221 -9.64 -10.60 -13.78
CA LEU A 221 -10.87 -9.88 -13.41
C LEU A 221 -11.15 -8.63 -14.26
N LYS A 222 -10.11 -8.10 -14.92
CA LYS A 222 -10.17 -6.90 -15.76
C LYS A 222 -9.25 -7.05 -16.97
N SER A 223 -9.57 -6.32 -18.04
CA SER A 223 -8.75 -6.30 -19.25
C SER A 223 -7.41 -5.60 -19.04
N ASP A 224 -6.44 -5.94 -19.89
CA ASP A 224 -5.12 -5.30 -19.93
C ASP A 224 -5.23 -3.79 -20.07
N LYS A 225 -6.17 -3.28 -20.87
CA LYS A 225 -6.45 -1.84 -20.98
C LYS A 225 -6.75 -1.17 -19.63
N LYS A 226 -7.48 -1.85 -18.73
CA LYS A 226 -7.79 -1.28 -17.42
C LYS A 226 -6.59 -1.40 -16.47
N ILE A 227 -5.87 -2.52 -16.51
CA ILE A 227 -4.66 -2.74 -15.71
C ILE A 227 -3.58 -1.73 -16.10
N HIS A 228 -3.34 -1.54 -17.40
CA HIS A 228 -2.39 -0.59 -17.97
C HIS A 228 -2.65 0.84 -17.47
N ARG A 229 -3.91 1.30 -17.46
CA ARG A 229 -4.28 2.62 -16.94
C ARG A 229 -3.97 2.80 -15.45
N GLU A 230 -4.14 1.76 -14.63
CA GLU A 230 -3.79 1.85 -13.20
C GLU A 230 -2.29 2.05 -13.04
N TYR A 231 -1.47 1.32 -13.82
CA TYR A 231 -0.01 1.46 -13.76
C TYR A 231 0.50 2.77 -14.36
N LEU A 232 -0.14 3.30 -15.42
CA LEU A 232 0.15 4.65 -15.91
C LEU A 232 -0.09 5.69 -14.82
N ARG A 233 -1.22 5.58 -14.12
CA ARG A 233 -1.53 6.46 -13.00
C ARG A 233 -0.54 6.30 -11.84
N ILE A 234 -0.05 5.10 -11.57
CA ILE A 234 0.97 4.87 -10.54
C ILE A 234 2.24 5.63 -10.89
N ILE A 235 2.83 5.43 -12.08
CA ILE A 235 4.09 6.08 -12.45
C ILE A 235 4.01 7.61 -12.53
N GLN A 236 2.80 8.17 -12.68
CA GLN A 236 2.55 9.61 -12.66
C GLN A 236 2.48 10.19 -11.23
N GLU A 237 2.06 9.39 -10.25
CA GLU A 237 1.81 9.87 -8.88
C GLU A 237 2.94 9.51 -7.91
N ILE A 238 3.76 8.49 -8.19
CA ILE A 238 4.85 8.07 -7.31
C ILE A 238 6.16 8.78 -7.65
N HIS A 239 7.03 8.91 -6.64
CA HIS A 239 8.38 9.42 -6.81
C HIS A 239 9.22 8.49 -7.71
N PRO A 240 10.13 9.02 -8.56
CA PRO A 240 11.00 8.23 -9.45
C PRO A 240 11.80 7.09 -8.77
N ASP A 241 12.17 7.30 -7.51
CA ASP A 241 12.94 6.34 -6.69
C ASP A 241 12.07 5.34 -5.90
N SER A 242 10.75 5.34 -6.10
CA SER A 242 9.84 4.45 -5.39
C SER A 242 10.10 2.97 -5.74
N GLU A 243 9.97 2.09 -4.74
CA GLU A 243 10.05 0.62 -4.90
C GLU A 243 8.98 0.05 -5.85
N LEU A 244 7.92 0.81 -6.15
CA LEU A 244 6.88 0.39 -7.08
C LEU A 244 7.25 0.64 -8.55
N MET A 245 8.37 1.30 -8.83
CA MET A 245 8.72 1.72 -10.19
C MET A 245 9.08 0.55 -11.11
N GLU A 246 9.88 -0.42 -10.62
CA GLU A 246 10.25 -1.61 -11.39
C GLU A 246 9.01 -2.40 -11.83
N VAL A 247 8.14 -2.72 -10.87
CA VAL A 247 6.92 -3.51 -11.11
C VAL A 247 5.94 -2.77 -12.01
N SER A 248 5.83 -1.44 -11.85
CA SER A 248 4.91 -0.64 -12.66
C SER A 248 5.31 -0.59 -14.12
N TYR A 249 6.58 -0.32 -14.40
CA TYR A 249 7.09 -0.35 -15.77
C TYR A 249 7.04 -1.75 -16.39
N ALA A 250 7.27 -2.81 -15.61
CA ALA A 250 7.16 -4.18 -16.11
C ALA A 250 5.72 -4.51 -16.53
N TRP A 251 4.70 -4.09 -15.77
CA TRP A 251 3.30 -4.29 -16.16
C TRP A 251 2.90 -3.45 -17.37
N LEU A 252 3.39 -2.21 -17.49
CA LEU A 252 3.16 -1.38 -18.67
C LEU A 252 3.75 -2.04 -19.91
N ALA A 253 5.00 -2.50 -19.84
CA ALA A 253 5.64 -3.25 -20.93
C ALA A 253 4.83 -4.49 -21.32
N LEU A 254 4.43 -5.31 -20.33
CA LEU A 254 3.70 -6.56 -20.57
C LEU A 254 2.33 -6.33 -21.21
N THR A 255 1.56 -5.38 -20.68
CA THR A 255 0.21 -5.07 -21.20
C THR A 255 0.28 -4.44 -22.59
N THR A 256 1.25 -3.56 -22.87
CA THR A 256 1.47 -3.04 -24.23
C THR A 256 1.89 -4.15 -25.19
N LEU A 257 2.67 -5.14 -24.72
CA LEU A 257 3.08 -6.28 -25.55
C LEU A 257 1.91 -7.20 -25.91
N ARG A 258 0.95 -7.37 -25.01
CA ARG A 258 -0.23 -8.22 -25.19
C ARG A 258 -1.35 -7.55 -25.98
N ASP A 259 -1.52 -6.25 -25.80
CA ASP A 259 -2.56 -5.47 -26.47
C ASP A 259 -1.92 -4.32 -27.29
N PRO A 260 -1.81 -4.49 -28.61
CA PRO A 260 -1.26 -3.47 -29.51
C PRO A 260 -2.03 -2.15 -29.53
N THR A 261 -3.26 -2.12 -29.00
CA THR A 261 -4.03 -0.87 -28.88
C THR A 261 -3.57 0.02 -27.73
N LEU A 262 -2.68 -0.48 -26.87
CA LEU A 262 -2.12 0.24 -25.73
C LEU A 262 -0.74 0.86 -26.02
N GLY A 263 -0.20 0.66 -27.22
CA GLY A 263 1.08 1.21 -27.64
C GLY A 263 1.84 0.31 -28.59
N THR A 264 2.95 0.81 -29.08
CA THR A 264 3.84 0.13 -30.04
C THR A 264 4.77 -0.85 -29.35
N LEU A 265 5.38 -1.76 -30.13
CA LEU A 265 6.45 -2.63 -29.65
C LEU A 265 7.68 -1.83 -29.17
N ALA A 266 7.93 -0.66 -29.76
CA ALA A 266 9.00 0.23 -29.31
C ALA A 266 8.73 0.79 -27.92
N GLU A 267 7.49 1.22 -27.65
CA GLU A 267 7.06 1.70 -26.33
C GLU A 267 7.14 0.58 -25.28
N ALA A 268 6.70 -0.64 -25.62
CA ALA A 268 6.84 -1.80 -24.73
C ALA A 268 8.30 -2.08 -24.36
N LYS A 269 9.24 -2.00 -25.33
CA LYS A 269 10.68 -2.15 -25.07
C LYS A 269 11.23 -1.03 -24.19
N GLU A 270 10.77 0.21 -24.39
CA GLU A 270 11.18 1.35 -23.57
C GLU A 270 10.70 1.21 -22.13
N PHE A 271 9.45 0.80 -21.91
CA PHE A 271 8.98 0.47 -20.56
C PHE A 271 9.80 -0.65 -19.92
N TYR A 272 10.17 -1.69 -20.68
CA TYR A 272 11.00 -2.75 -20.15
C TYR A 272 12.40 -2.24 -19.74
N LYS A 273 13.02 -1.38 -20.54
CA LYS A 273 14.27 -0.70 -20.20
C LYS A 273 14.15 0.12 -18.91
N LYS A 274 13.08 0.90 -18.76
CA LYS A 274 12.80 1.68 -17.55
C LYS A 274 12.59 0.80 -16.32
N SER A 275 11.96 -0.37 -16.47
CA SER A 275 11.83 -1.36 -15.39
C SER A 275 13.20 -1.84 -14.90
N ILE A 276 14.12 -2.15 -15.82
CA ILE A 276 15.49 -2.56 -15.47
C ILE A 276 16.25 -1.40 -14.77
N GLN A 277 16.11 -0.17 -15.27
CA GLN A 277 16.72 1.01 -14.65
C GLN A 277 16.20 1.26 -13.23
N ALA A 278 14.89 1.14 -13.03
CA ALA A 278 14.27 1.23 -11.71
C ALA A 278 14.80 0.14 -10.75
N SER A 279 15.00 -1.08 -11.23
CA SER A 279 15.58 -2.18 -10.44
C SER A 279 17.04 -1.89 -10.03
N ILE A 280 17.83 -1.28 -10.91
CA ILE A 280 19.19 -0.83 -10.58
C ILE A 280 19.13 0.28 -9.51
N ARG A 281 18.28 1.29 -9.73
CA ARG A 281 18.12 2.42 -8.82
C ARG A 281 17.66 1.99 -7.43
N GLU A 282 16.74 1.03 -7.35
CA GLU A 282 16.29 0.48 -6.07
C GLU A 282 17.45 -0.21 -5.32
N ARG A 283 18.33 -0.94 -6.01
CA ARG A 283 19.50 -1.56 -5.38
C ARG A 283 20.53 -0.54 -4.87
N GLU A 284 20.72 0.58 -5.57
CA GLU A 284 21.58 1.67 -5.07
C GLU A 284 21.06 2.26 -3.75
N ILE A 285 19.74 2.42 -3.64
CA ILE A 285 19.09 3.03 -2.48
C ILE A 285 19.03 2.03 -1.32
N TYR A 286 18.44 0.86 -1.56
CA TYR A 286 18.05 -0.10 -0.51
C TYR A 286 19.03 -1.28 -0.36
N GLY A 287 20.01 -1.44 -1.25
CA GLY A 287 20.97 -2.55 -1.23
C GLY A 287 20.49 -3.81 -1.97
N ASP A 288 21.43 -4.71 -2.26
CA ASP A 288 21.17 -5.92 -3.09
C ASP A 288 20.35 -7.00 -2.38
N GLU A 289 20.32 -7.00 -1.04
CA GLU A 289 19.69 -8.06 -0.26
C GLU A 289 18.17 -8.16 -0.45
N LYS A 290 17.53 -7.04 -0.76
CA LYS A 290 16.09 -6.95 -1.01
C LYS A 290 15.69 -7.60 -2.36
N HIS A 291 16.62 -7.72 -3.31
CA HIS A 291 16.35 -8.13 -4.69
C HIS A 291 16.67 -9.60 -5.00
N LYS A 292 16.78 -10.47 -3.99
CA LYS A 292 17.06 -11.91 -4.22
C LYS A 292 16.01 -12.58 -5.12
N VAL A 293 14.78 -12.06 -5.19
CA VAL A 293 13.71 -12.56 -6.07
C VAL A 293 13.08 -11.39 -6.83
N PRO A 294 13.11 -11.39 -8.18
CA PRO A 294 12.49 -10.33 -8.96
C PRO A 294 10.95 -10.36 -8.85
N PRO A 295 10.25 -9.23 -9.05
CA PRO A 295 8.79 -9.19 -9.10
C PRO A 295 8.24 -10.21 -10.10
N SER A 296 7.13 -10.89 -9.78
CA SER A 296 6.62 -12.02 -10.59
C SER A 296 6.28 -11.67 -12.04
N VAL A 297 6.02 -10.40 -12.33
CA VAL A 297 5.77 -9.89 -13.69
C VAL A 297 7.04 -9.87 -14.55
N VAL A 298 8.22 -9.70 -13.94
CA VAL A 298 9.49 -9.56 -14.67
C VAL A 298 9.89 -10.87 -15.37
N PRO A 299 9.88 -12.06 -14.73
CA PRO A 299 10.09 -13.32 -15.44
C PRO A 299 9.07 -13.57 -16.55
N LEU A 300 7.81 -13.20 -16.33
CA LEU A 300 6.75 -13.34 -17.33
C LEU A 300 7.04 -12.45 -18.55
N LEU A 301 7.37 -11.18 -18.33
CA LEU A 301 7.74 -10.23 -19.38
C LEU A 301 8.96 -10.70 -20.18
N LYS A 302 9.99 -11.22 -19.49
CA LYS A 302 11.17 -11.81 -20.14
C LYS A 302 10.78 -12.94 -21.09
N SER A 303 9.93 -13.87 -20.63
CA SER A 303 9.48 -15.00 -21.46
C SER A 303 8.72 -14.55 -22.72
N GLU A 304 7.92 -13.48 -22.63
CA GLU A 304 7.15 -12.93 -23.76
C GLU A 304 8.07 -12.27 -24.80
N PHE A 305 9.08 -11.51 -24.36
CA PHE A 305 10.09 -10.96 -25.27
C PHE A 305 10.97 -12.04 -25.90
N GLU A 306 11.32 -13.09 -25.14
CA GLU A 306 12.05 -14.24 -25.67
C GLU A 306 11.25 -14.98 -26.74
N TYR A 307 9.94 -15.18 -26.51
CA TYR A 307 9.04 -15.75 -27.50
C TYR A 307 9.04 -14.94 -28.80
N LEU A 308 8.89 -13.62 -28.74
CA LEU A 308 8.92 -12.76 -29.93
C LEU A 308 10.28 -12.76 -30.62
N ARG A 309 11.38 -12.84 -29.87
CA ARG A 309 12.73 -12.94 -30.44
C ARG A 309 12.90 -14.26 -31.21
N ASN A 310 12.38 -15.36 -30.65
CA ASN A 310 12.53 -16.69 -31.22
C ASN A 310 11.48 -17.01 -32.29
N ASN A 311 10.47 -16.16 -32.48
CA ASN A 311 9.41 -16.30 -33.47
C ASN A 311 9.36 -15.08 -34.42
N PRO A 312 10.16 -15.07 -35.51
CA PRO A 312 10.23 -13.95 -36.44
C PRO A 312 8.87 -13.58 -37.06
N THR A 313 8.00 -14.55 -37.29
CA THR A 313 6.66 -14.32 -37.83
C THR A 313 5.82 -13.50 -36.85
N ALA A 314 5.76 -13.91 -35.58
CA ALA A 314 5.03 -13.17 -34.55
C ALA A 314 5.58 -11.75 -34.35
N ASN A 315 6.90 -11.60 -34.36
CA ASN A 315 7.55 -10.29 -34.26
C ASN A 315 7.20 -9.38 -35.44
N LYS A 316 7.26 -9.91 -36.67
CA LYS A 316 6.88 -9.17 -37.87
C LYS A 316 5.41 -8.76 -37.83
N THR A 317 4.50 -9.68 -37.48
CA THR A 317 3.07 -9.38 -37.33
C THR A 317 2.85 -8.24 -36.32
N ARG A 318 3.55 -8.27 -35.19
CA ARG A 318 3.45 -7.18 -34.20
C ARG A 318 3.93 -5.84 -34.77
N GLN A 319 5.07 -5.82 -35.45
CA GLN A 319 5.58 -4.60 -36.09
C GLN A 319 4.65 -4.07 -37.18
N ASP A 320 3.99 -4.96 -37.92
CA ASP A 320 3.03 -4.57 -38.96
C ASP A 320 1.74 -4.01 -38.36
N TRP A 321 1.29 -4.50 -37.20
CA TRP A 321 0.21 -3.87 -36.43
C TRP A 321 0.56 -2.45 -35.99
N ASP A 322 1.78 -2.22 -35.52
CA ASP A 322 2.23 -0.88 -35.13
C ASP A 322 2.18 0.09 -36.33
N LYS A 323 2.59 -0.35 -37.53
CA LYS A 323 2.51 0.46 -38.76
C LYS A 323 1.06 0.76 -39.16
N LEU A 324 0.15 -0.20 -39.00
CA LEU A 324 -1.28 0.00 -39.28
C LEU A 324 -1.93 0.97 -38.28
N ALA A 325 -1.52 0.92 -37.01
CA ALA A 325 -1.97 1.86 -36.00
C ALA A 325 -1.45 3.28 -36.27
N ALA A 326 -0.18 3.44 -36.65
CA ALA A 326 0.42 4.73 -37.01
C ALA A 326 -0.32 5.41 -38.19
N LYS A 327 -0.74 4.63 -39.20
CA LYS A 327 -1.53 5.15 -40.33
C LYS A 327 -2.93 5.66 -39.94
N LYS A 328 -3.46 5.28 -38.78
CA LYS A 328 -4.73 5.81 -38.25
C LYS A 328 -4.57 7.08 -37.43
N SER A 329 -3.34 7.47 -37.08
CA SER A 329 -3.03 8.67 -36.30
C SER A 329 -2.27 9.67 -37.19
N GLU A 330 -2.99 10.43 -38.03
CA GLU A 330 -2.39 11.48 -38.86
C GLU A 330 -1.94 12.72 -38.06
N ASN A 331 -2.17 12.75 -36.74
CA ASN A 331 -1.77 13.85 -35.86
C ASN A 331 -0.44 13.62 -35.11
N GLY A 332 0.26 12.50 -35.32
CA GLY A 332 1.64 12.34 -34.84
C GLY A 332 1.85 12.38 -33.32
N GLU A 333 0.79 12.28 -32.52
CA GLU A 333 0.92 12.21 -31.06
C GLU A 333 1.45 10.82 -30.65
N SER A 334 2.58 10.80 -29.93
CA SER A 334 3.05 9.59 -29.27
C SER A 334 1.98 9.03 -28.35
N PHE A 335 1.81 7.71 -28.25
CA PHE A 335 0.84 7.09 -27.33
C PHE A 335 1.25 7.23 -25.85
N PHE A 336 2.47 7.74 -25.58
CA PHE A 336 2.84 8.33 -24.30
C PHE A 336 1.99 9.55 -23.91
N HIS A 337 1.20 10.10 -24.84
CA HIS A 337 0.12 11.03 -24.52
C HIS A 337 -1.05 10.22 -23.94
N VAL A 338 -0.97 9.99 -22.63
CA VAL A 338 -2.16 9.83 -21.81
C VAL A 338 -3.07 11.00 -22.17
N PRO A 339 -4.36 10.79 -22.51
CA PRO A 339 -5.26 11.90 -22.79
C PRO A 339 -5.04 12.98 -21.73
N GLU A 340 -4.82 14.21 -22.18
CA GLU A 340 -4.68 15.44 -21.39
C GLU A 340 -5.93 15.69 -20.54
N VAL A 341 -6.21 14.79 -19.60
CA VAL A 341 -7.26 14.91 -18.60
C VAL A 341 -6.97 14.02 -17.39
N LEU A 342 -5.72 13.98 -16.91
CA LEU A 342 -5.46 13.64 -15.50
C LEU A 342 -4.94 14.88 -14.77
N ASP A 343 -5.71 15.94 -14.93
CA ASP A 343 -5.85 17.10 -14.06
C ASP A 343 -5.38 16.85 -12.63
N GLU A 344 -4.57 17.77 -12.11
CA GLU A 344 -4.26 17.89 -10.68
C GLU A 344 -5.54 18.05 -9.81
N ASP A 345 -6.68 18.29 -10.45
CA ASP A 345 -8.02 18.40 -9.87
C ASP A 345 -8.76 17.06 -9.63
N LYS A 346 -8.06 15.99 -9.27
CA LYS A 346 -8.74 14.78 -8.72
C LYS A 346 -9.47 15.03 -7.39
N LYS A 347 -9.38 16.24 -6.83
CA LYS A 347 -10.23 16.70 -5.72
C LYS A 347 -11.69 16.94 -6.14
N HIS A 348 -12.01 16.88 -7.45
CA HIS A 348 -13.29 17.33 -8.00
C HIS A 348 -13.95 16.33 -8.96
N LEU A 349 -13.89 15.02 -8.67
CA LEU A 349 -14.70 14.01 -9.37
C LEU A 349 -15.87 13.51 -8.52
N CYS A 350 -17.01 13.28 -9.15
CA CYS A 350 -18.18 12.70 -8.52
C CYS A 350 -17.86 11.26 -8.14
N LEU A 351 -17.92 10.93 -6.85
CA LEU A 351 -17.61 9.57 -6.37
C LEU A 351 -18.61 8.53 -6.88
N GLY A 352 -19.87 8.93 -7.10
CA GLY A 352 -20.93 8.03 -7.55
C GLY A 352 -20.94 7.70 -9.06
N CYS A 353 -20.35 8.54 -9.91
CA CYS A 353 -20.42 8.36 -11.37
C CYS A 353 -19.19 8.82 -12.17
N GLY A 354 -18.24 9.49 -11.55
CA GLY A 354 -17.00 9.98 -12.18
C GLY A 354 -17.14 11.28 -12.99
N LYS A 355 -18.31 11.93 -13.00
CA LYS A 355 -18.49 13.26 -13.64
C LYS A 355 -17.68 14.34 -12.92
N ARG A 356 -17.20 15.33 -13.67
CA ARG A 356 -16.43 16.49 -13.16
C ARG A 356 -17.32 17.63 -12.64
N GLU A 357 -18.55 17.70 -13.14
CA GLU A 357 -19.50 18.78 -12.85
C GLU A 357 -20.91 18.22 -12.66
N GLN A 358 -21.80 19.05 -12.13
CA GLN A 358 -23.24 18.77 -12.10
C GLN A 358 -23.86 18.87 -13.51
N GLU A 359 -25.13 18.49 -13.67
CA GLU A 359 -25.80 18.53 -14.99
C GLU A 359 -26.00 19.93 -15.55
N ASP A 360 -26.00 20.95 -14.67
CA ASP A 360 -26.09 22.37 -15.01
C ASP A 360 -24.70 23.04 -15.21
N GLY A 361 -23.62 22.26 -15.18
CA GLY A 361 -22.24 22.76 -15.27
C GLY A 361 -21.71 23.37 -13.96
N SER A 362 -22.46 23.28 -12.86
CA SER A 362 -21.99 23.79 -11.56
C SER A 362 -20.99 22.86 -10.87
N LYS A 363 -20.24 23.40 -9.90
CA LYS A 363 -19.25 22.65 -9.10
C LYS A 363 -19.91 21.50 -8.34
N LEU A 364 -19.20 20.39 -8.20
CA LEU A 364 -19.69 19.24 -7.44
C LEU A 364 -19.98 19.57 -5.97
N MET A 365 -21.02 18.95 -5.43
CA MET A 365 -21.39 19.05 -4.03
C MET A 365 -20.44 18.21 -3.19
N LYS A 366 -19.77 18.81 -2.21
CA LYS A 366 -18.98 18.06 -1.23
C LYS A 366 -19.91 17.39 -0.21
N CYS A 367 -19.52 16.21 0.28
CA CYS A 367 -20.23 15.60 1.40
C CYS A 367 -20.25 16.57 2.60
N GLY A 368 -21.43 16.86 3.12
CA GLY A 368 -21.60 17.83 4.21
C GLY A 368 -20.93 17.43 5.53
N GLN A 369 -20.60 16.14 5.71
CA GLN A 369 -19.93 15.63 6.91
C GLN A 369 -18.41 15.63 6.76
N CYS A 370 -17.88 14.84 5.83
CA CYS A 370 -16.43 14.66 5.72
C CYS A 370 -15.73 15.69 4.84
N LYS A 371 -16.46 16.31 3.91
CA LYS A 371 -15.94 17.21 2.86
C LYS A 371 -14.84 16.60 1.98
N SER A 372 -14.51 15.31 2.15
CA SER A 372 -13.42 14.60 1.46
C SER A 372 -13.83 14.02 0.11
N VAL A 373 -15.14 13.89 -0.14
CA VAL A 373 -15.68 13.35 -1.39
C VAL A 373 -16.68 14.34 -2.00
N SER A 374 -16.81 14.30 -3.33
CA SER A 374 -17.69 15.18 -4.10
C SER A 374 -18.72 14.38 -4.90
N TYR A 375 -19.90 14.96 -5.16
CA TYR A 375 -21.01 14.34 -5.89
C TYR A 375 -21.62 15.33 -6.89
N CYS A 376 -22.01 14.83 -8.06
CA CYS A 376 -22.68 15.65 -9.08
C CYS A 376 -24.19 15.80 -8.85
N SER A 377 -24.75 15.05 -7.90
CA SER A 377 -26.18 15.08 -7.55
C SER A 377 -26.42 14.40 -6.21
N GLN A 378 -27.55 14.73 -5.59
CA GLN A 378 -28.03 14.03 -4.39
C GLN A 378 -28.23 12.53 -4.66
N THR A 379 -28.63 12.19 -5.88
CA THR A 379 -28.84 10.80 -6.33
C THR A 379 -27.54 10.00 -6.28
N CYS A 380 -26.43 10.59 -6.76
CA CYS A 380 -25.10 9.98 -6.66
C CYS A 380 -24.64 9.84 -5.21
N GLN A 381 -24.92 10.82 -4.36
CA GLN A 381 -24.61 10.75 -2.93
C GLN A 381 -25.40 9.64 -2.22
N VAL A 382 -26.72 9.58 -2.42
CA VAL A 382 -27.59 8.56 -1.78
C VAL A 382 -27.25 7.15 -2.26
N LYS A 383 -26.92 7.00 -3.55
CA LYS A 383 -26.50 5.70 -4.11
C LYS A 383 -25.20 5.21 -3.49
N ASP A 384 -24.24 6.11 -3.30
CA ASP A 384 -22.95 5.81 -2.69
C ASP A 384 -23.03 5.71 -1.16
N TRP A 385 -24.04 6.32 -0.52
CA TRP A 385 -24.15 6.43 0.94
C TRP A 385 -24.00 5.10 1.69
N LYS A 386 -24.54 4.01 1.14
CA LYS A 386 -24.41 2.67 1.74
C LYS A 386 -22.95 2.26 1.95
N GLU A 387 -22.08 2.63 1.02
CA GLU A 387 -20.65 2.37 1.10
C GLU A 387 -19.92 3.55 1.73
N HIS A 388 -20.25 4.78 1.37
CA HIS A 388 -19.63 5.99 1.91
C HIS A 388 -19.72 6.12 3.42
N LYS A 389 -20.85 5.73 4.01
CA LYS A 389 -21.08 5.84 5.45
C LYS A 389 -19.95 5.19 6.27
N SER A 390 -19.37 4.08 5.82
CA SER A 390 -18.31 3.39 6.57
C SER A 390 -16.96 4.13 6.58
N TYR A 391 -16.78 5.12 5.70
CA TYR A 391 -15.57 5.95 5.64
C TYR A 391 -15.87 7.45 5.62
N CYS A 392 -17.10 7.84 5.98
CA CYS A 392 -17.51 9.24 6.10
C CYS A 392 -17.22 9.73 7.53
N SER A 393 -16.14 10.49 7.70
CA SER A 393 -15.71 10.99 9.02
C SER A 393 -15.66 12.51 9.05
N ARG A 394 -16.11 13.16 10.14
CA ARG A 394 -16.02 14.63 10.26
C ARG A 394 -14.54 15.03 10.30
N THR A 395 -14.16 15.98 9.46
CA THR A 395 -12.84 16.60 9.55
C THR A 395 -12.78 17.48 10.80
N CYS A 396 -11.88 17.17 11.74
CA CYS A 396 -11.51 18.07 12.82
C CYS A 396 -10.98 19.38 12.17
N GLN A 397 -11.70 20.49 12.28
CA GLN A 397 -11.25 21.81 11.79
C GLN A 397 -10.58 22.57 12.93
N MET A 398 -9.35 23.02 12.71
CA MET A 398 -8.66 23.96 13.60
C MET A 398 -9.28 25.35 13.37
N ILE A 399 -9.83 25.96 14.42
CA ILE A 399 -10.25 27.36 14.42
C ILE A 399 -9.36 28.09 15.43
N ASP A 400 -8.57 29.06 14.95
CA ASP A 400 -7.79 30.01 15.76
C ASP A 400 -6.87 29.40 16.84
N GLY A 401 -6.12 28.34 16.50
CA GLY A 401 -5.08 27.80 17.38
C GLY A 401 -5.60 27.21 18.70
N LYS A 402 -6.90 26.96 18.81
CA LYS A 402 -7.53 26.27 19.94
C LYS A 402 -8.21 25.00 19.43
N GLU A 403 -8.08 23.93 20.19
CA GLU A 403 -8.84 22.69 19.99
C GLU A 403 -10.33 23.04 19.91
N SER A 404 -10.93 22.93 18.72
CA SER A 404 -12.38 22.78 18.65
C SER A 404 -12.64 21.32 18.99
N TYR A 405 -13.05 21.06 20.23
CA TYR A 405 -13.54 19.74 20.60
C TYR A 405 -14.56 19.33 19.54
N CYS A 406 -14.27 18.20 18.88
CA CYS A 406 -15.24 17.52 18.05
C CYS A 406 -16.48 17.34 18.94
N ASN A 407 -17.57 18.07 18.67
CA ASN A 407 -18.85 17.93 19.36
C ASN A 407 -19.43 16.55 19.04
N ILE A 408 -18.83 15.51 19.60
CA ILE A 408 -19.45 14.24 19.93
C ILE A 408 -20.00 14.47 21.32
N ALA A 409 -21.31 14.32 21.47
CA ALA A 409 -22.01 14.51 22.72
C ALA A 409 -21.21 13.88 23.87
N ALA A 410 -20.90 14.73 24.86
CA ALA A 410 -20.22 14.34 26.08
C ALA A 410 -20.99 13.21 26.77
N THR A 411 -20.48 11.98 26.66
CA THR A 411 -20.50 11.05 27.78
C THR A 411 -19.05 10.80 28.13
N LYS A 412 -18.58 11.53 29.15
CA LYS A 412 -17.31 11.27 29.83
C LYS A 412 -17.19 9.77 30.11
N PRO A 413 -16.12 9.08 29.72
CA PRO A 413 -15.66 7.94 30.48
C PRO A 413 -15.03 8.51 31.76
N GLU A 414 -15.54 8.10 32.91
CA GLU A 414 -14.79 8.19 34.15
C GLU A 414 -13.43 7.51 33.97
N ARG A 415 -12.41 8.09 34.60
CA ARG A 415 -11.04 7.59 34.68
C ARG A 415 -10.98 6.06 34.72
N LEU A 416 -10.29 5.45 33.76
CA LEU A 416 -9.51 4.22 33.92
C LEU A 416 -8.30 4.29 32.97
#